data_AF-E0W285-F1
#
_entry.id   AF-E0W285-F1
#
_cell.length_a   1.000
_cell.length_b   1.000
_cell.length_c   1.000
_cell.angle_alpha   90.00
_cell.angle_beta   90.00
_cell.angle_gamma   90.00
#
_symmetry.space_group_name_H-M   'P 1'
#
loop_
_entity.id
_entity.type
_entity.pdbx_description
1 polymer ?
#
loop_
_entity_poly.entity_id
_entity_poly.type
_entity_poly.pdbx_seq_one_letter_code
_entity_poly.pdbx_strand_id
1 'polypeptide(L)'
;MSREDMEQEIKEHKFLEYGEHNNHLYGTSLDSIRDVIKQGKMCVLDCGPTALKILHNSSEFMPYVVFIAAPDMEQLKHLYHENRPLGTSRGI
;
A
#
# COMPACT_ATOMS: atom_id res chain seq x y z
N MET A 1 -9.70 13.46 -12.86
CA MET A 1 -10.07 12.18 -13.49
C MET A 1 -11.53 11.96 -13.19
N SER A 2 -12.37 11.76 -14.21
CA SER A 2 -13.76 11.32 -13.98
C SER A 2 -13.79 9.84 -13.60
N ARG A 3 -14.94 9.34 -13.13
CA ARG A 3 -15.10 7.91 -12.83
C ARG A 3 -14.92 7.09 -14.11
N GLU A 4 -15.51 7.55 -15.21
CA GLU A 4 -15.47 6.91 -16.52
C GLU A 4 -14.04 6.81 -17.06
N ASP A 5 -13.24 7.88 -16.90
CA ASP A 5 -11.83 7.87 -17.28
C ASP A 5 -11.05 6.83 -16.46
N MET A 6 -11.27 6.79 -15.15
CA MET A 6 -10.59 5.83 -14.27
C MET A 6 -10.95 4.39 -14.61
N GLU A 7 -12.23 4.11 -14.87
CA GLU A 7 -12.70 2.79 -15.28
C GLU A 7 -12.08 2.35 -16.62
N GLN A 8 -11.89 3.29 -17.54
CA GLN A 8 -11.20 3.04 -18.80
C GLN A 8 -9.71 2.74 -18.57
N GLU A 9 -9.02 3.53 -17.75
CA GLU A 9 -7.61 3.30 -17.42
C GLU A 9 -7.39 1.98 -16.65
N ILE A 10 -8.34 1.57 -15.79
CA ILE A 10 -8.34 0.27 -15.13
C ILE A 10 -8.40 -0.86 -16.17
N LYS A 11 -9.29 -0.77 -17.16
CA LYS A 11 -9.38 -1.75 -18.27
C LYS A 11 -8.09 -1.80 -19.10
N GLU A 12 -7.38 -0.69 -19.21
CA GLU A 12 -6.08 -0.56 -19.87
C GLU A 12 -4.90 -1.02 -19.01
N HIS A 13 -5.15 -1.60 -17.82
CA HIS A 13 -4.12 -2.14 -16.94
C HIS A 13 -3.12 -1.06 -16.45
N LYS A 14 -3.57 0.19 -16.29
CA LYS A 14 -2.74 1.31 -15.83
C LYS A 14 -2.59 1.42 -14.31
N PHE A 15 -3.32 0.61 -13.55
CA PHE A 15 -3.29 0.61 -12.09
C PHE A 15 -2.61 -0.64 -11.55
N LEU A 16 -1.78 -0.46 -10.52
CA LEU A 16 -1.20 -1.55 -9.75
C LEU A 16 -2.27 -2.23 -8.89
N GLU A 17 -3.07 -1.43 -8.20
CA GLU A 17 -4.23 -1.83 -7.41
C GLU A 17 -5.31 -0.76 -7.54
N TYR A 18 -6.56 -1.18 -7.44
CA TYR A 18 -7.72 -0.30 -7.44
C TYR A 18 -8.85 -0.88 -6.60
N GLY A 19 -9.75 -0.01 -6.13
CA GLY A 19 -10.92 -0.40 -5.35
C GLY A 19 -11.95 0.72 -5.26
N GLU A 20 -13.11 0.41 -4.70
CA GLU A 20 -14.20 1.38 -4.50
C GLU A 20 -14.53 1.50 -3.01
N HIS A 21 -14.66 2.74 -2.54
CA HIS A 21 -15.11 3.04 -1.18
C HIS A 21 -16.00 4.29 -1.19
N ASN A 22 -17.17 4.21 -0.55
CA ASN A 22 -18.17 5.30 -0.53
C ASN A 22 -18.48 5.86 -1.93
N ASN A 23 -18.66 5.00 -2.92
CA ASN A 23 -18.91 5.33 -4.34
C ASN A 23 -17.79 6.10 -5.05
N HIS A 24 -16.59 6.15 -4.46
CA HIS A 24 -15.40 6.73 -5.08
C HIS A 24 -14.40 5.63 -5.42
N LEU A 25 -13.82 5.70 -6.60
CA LEU A 25 -12.74 4.82 -7.01
C LEU A 25 -11.39 5.35 -6.51
N TYR A 26 -10.55 4.43 -6.07
CA TYR A 26 -9.19 4.68 -5.61
C TYR A 26 -8.25 3.68 -6.26
N GLY A 27 -6.98 4.06 -6.38
CA GLY A 27 -5.98 3.15 -6.90
C GLY A 27 -4.59 3.76 -6.95
N THR A 28 -3.61 2.89 -7.09
CA THR A 28 -2.20 3.25 -7.26
C THR A 28 -1.86 3.17 -8.73
N SER A 29 -1.73 4.32 -9.40
CA SER A 29 -1.37 4.38 -10.82
C SER A 29 0.08 3.95 -11.04
N LEU A 30 0.33 3.14 -12.07
CA LEU A 30 1.68 2.76 -12.49
C LEU A 30 2.48 4.00 -12.94
N ASP A 31 1.83 4.99 -13.56
CA ASP A 31 2.50 6.22 -13.99
C ASP A 31 2.96 7.06 -12.81
N SER A 32 2.19 7.10 -11.72
CA SER A 32 2.63 7.77 -10.49
C SER A 32 3.87 7.10 -9.88
N ILE A 33 3.97 5.78 -9.94
CA ILE A 33 5.18 5.04 -9.52
C ILE A 33 6.37 5.42 -10.42
N ARG A 34 6.17 5.41 -11.74
CA ARG A 34 7.20 5.81 -12.72
C ARG A 34 7.71 7.22 -12.48
N ASP A 35 6.84 8.16 -12.16
CA ASP A 35 7.22 9.54 -11.93
C ASP A 35 8.08 9.72 -10.68
N VAL A 36 7.84 8.95 -9.62
CA VAL A 36 8.73 8.93 -8.43
C VAL A 36 10.11 8.37 -8.79
N ILE A 37 10.15 7.27 -9.56
CA ILE A 37 11.40 6.65 -10.02
C ILE A 37 12.20 7.62 -10.91
N LYS A 38 11.54 8.31 -11.86
CA LYS A 38 12.15 9.31 -12.75
C LYS A 38 12.75 10.49 -11.99
N GLN A 39 12.21 10.83 -10.83
CA GLN A 39 12.77 11.86 -9.94
C GLN A 39 14.01 11.36 -9.17
N GLY A 40 14.44 10.11 -9.37
CA GLY A 40 15.56 9.50 -8.65
C GLY A 40 15.23 9.16 -7.19
N LYS A 41 13.94 9.06 -6.84
CA LYS A 41 13.48 8.74 -5.49
C LYS A 41 13.08 7.26 -5.38
N MET A 42 13.21 6.72 -4.18
CA MET A 42 12.65 5.41 -3.85
C MET A 42 11.15 5.54 -3.62
N CYS A 43 10.35 4.84 -4.44
CA CYS A 43 8.91 4.72 -4.22
C CYS A 43 8.67 3.66 -3.13
N VAL A 44 8.12 4.07 -1.99
CA VAL A 44 7.69 3.15 -0.93
C VAL A 44 6.22 2.85 -1.15
N LEU A 45 5.90 1.57 -1.36
CA LEU A 45 4.56 1.09 -1.67
C LEU A 45 4.03 0.24 -0.53
N ASP A 46 2.86 0.61 -0.02
CA ASP A 46 2.03 -0.23 0.84
C ASP A 46 0.91 -0.79 -0.03
N CYS A 47 1.09 -2.02 -0.50
CA CYS A 47 0.19 -2.68 -1.44
C CYS A 47 -0.06 -4.13 -1.04
N GLY A 48 -1.20 -4.68 -1.47
CA GLY A 48 -1.56 -6.05 -1.19
C GLY A 48 -0.65 -7.07 -1.90
N PRO A 49 -0.66 -8.36 -1.47
CA PRO A 49 0.17 -9.40 -2.09
C PRO A 49 -0.05 -9.61 -3.59
N THR A 50 -1.24 -9.26 -4.10
CA THR A 50 -1.57 -9.38 -5.53
C THR A 50 -0.72 -8.43 -6.38
N ALA A 51 -0.42 -7.23 -5.87
CA ALA A 51 0.42 -6.24 -6.54
C ALA A 51 1.85 -6.75 -6.79
N LEU A 52 2.37 -7.60 -5.90
CA LEU A 52 3.73 -8.15 -6.02
C LEU A 52 3.92 -8.93 -7.33
N LYS A 53 2.88 -9.60 -7.85
CA LYS A 53 2.97 -10.31 -9.13
C LYS A 53 3.23 -9.35 -10.29
N ILE A 54 2.57 -8.19 -10.30
CA ILE A 54 2.73 -7.17 -11.34
C ILE A 54 4.11 -6.53 -11.21
N LEU A 55 4.52 -6.16 -9.99
CA LEU A 55 5.80 -5.52 -9.75
C LEU A 55 6.99 -6.45 -10.07
N HIS A 56 6.90 -7.75 -9.76
CA HIS A 56 7.96 -8.72 -10.07
C HIS A 56 8.03 -9.09 -11.55
N ASN A 57 6.90 -9.21 -12.23
CA ASN A 57 6.86 -9.55 -13.66
C ASN A 57 7.25 -8.37 -14.55
N SER A 58 7.26 -7.16 -14.01
CA SER A 58 7.72 -5.96 -14.71
C SER A 58 9.21 -5.75 -14.51
N SER A 59 9.99 -5.80 -15.59
CA SER A 59 11.41 -5.44 -15.58
C SER A 59 11.66 -3.96 -15.27
N GLU A 60 10.62 -3.12 -15.33
CA GLU A 60 10.69 -1.69 -15.04
C GLU A 60 10.78 -1.39 -13.54
N PHE A 61 10.09 -2.17 -12.69
CA PHE A 61 9.90 -1.79 -11.27
C PHE A 61 10.85 -2.52 -10.31
N MET A 62 11.19 -3.79 -10.58
CA MET A 62 12.13 -4.61 -9.80
C MET A 62 12.16 -4.28 -8.29
N PRO A 63 11.06 -4.52 -7.56
CA PRO A 63 10.90 -4.02 -6.19
C PRO A 63 11.83 -4.73 -5.20
N TYR A 64 12.22 -4.02 -4.14
CA TYR A 64 12.68 -4.64 -2.89
C TYR A 64 11.46 -4.93 -2.02
N VAL A 65 11.17 -6.21 -1.77
CA VAL A 65 10.02 -6.62 -0.97
C VAL A 65 10.46 -6.94 0.45
N VAL A 66 9.90 -6.22 1.42
CA VAL A 66 10.09 -6.46 2.86
C VAL A 66 8.80 -7.06 3.42
N PHE A 67 8.83 -8.34 3.78
CA PHE A 67 7.73 -8.99 4.49
C PHE A 67 7.99 -8.93 6.00
N ILE A 68 7.14 -8.20 6.71
CA ILE A 68 7.16 -8.15 8.18
C ILE A 68 6.27 -9.27 8.70
N ALA A 69 6.90 -10.38 9.08
CA ALA A 69 6.19 -11.49 9.70
C ALA A 69 5.70 -11.11 11.10
N ALA A 70 4.53 -11.61 11.49
CA ALA A 70 4.04 -11.45 12.86
C ALA A 70 5.06 -12.09 13.83
N PRO A 71 5.40 -11.40 14.93
CA PRO A 71 6.22 -11.99 15.98
C PRO A 71 5.43 -13.10 16.70
N ASP A 72 6.09 -13.83 17.59
CA ASP A 72 5.37 -14.81 18.41
C ASP A 72 4.32 -14.14 19.31
N MET A 73 3.34 -14.92 19.79
CA MET A 73 2.22 -14.37 20.56
C MET A 73 2.64 -13.66 21.84
N GLU A 74 3.74 -14.06 22.48
CA GLU A 74 4.21 -13.45 23.71
C GLU A 74 4.89 -12.11 23.44
N GLN A 75 5.72 -12.05 22.40
CA GLN A 75 6.30 -10.82 21.87
C GLN A 75 5.21 -9.86 21.39
N LEU A 76 4.18 -10.37 20.70
CA LEU A 76 3.06 -9.57 20.26
C LEU A 76 2.33 -8.93 21.45
N LYS A 77 2.01 -9.72 22.50
CA LYS A 77 1.41 -9.19 23.74
C LYS A 77 2.30 -8.13 24.37
N HIS A 78 3.60 -8.38 24.47
CA HIS A 78 4.56 -7.44 25.02
C HIS A 78 4.54 -6.10 24.27
N LEU A 79 4.63 -6.13 22.93
CA LEU A 79 4.53 -4.95 22.08
C LEU A 79 3.22 -4.18 22.30
N TYR A 80 2.08 -4.86 22.43
CA TYR A 80 0.79 -4.21 22.73
C TYR A 80 0.74 -3.59 24.13
N HIS A 81 1.34 -4.23 25.13
CA HIS A 81 1.40 -3.71 26.49
C HIS A 81 2.32 -2.49 26.61
N GLU A 82 3.46 -2.49 25.92
CA GLU A 82 4.43 -1.39 25.93
C GLU A 82 3.95 -0.16 25.15
N ASN A 83 3.26 -0.37 24.03
CA ASN A 83 2.75 0.72 23.18
C ASN A 83 1.35 1.21 23.61
N ARG A 84 0.83 0.78 24.75
CA ARG A 84 -0.38 1.38 25.32
C ARG A 84 -0.07 2.84 25.63
N PRO A 85 -0.77 3.83 25.05
CA PRO A 85 -0.58 5.20 25.45
C PRO A 85 -0.88 5.30 26.96
N LEU A 86 0.12 5.71 27.75
CA LEU A 86 -0.04 6.14 29.13
C LEU A 86 -0.98 7.34 29.15
N GLY A 87 -2.29 7.10 29.12
CA GLY A 87 -3.24 8.16 28.78
C GLY A 87 -4.71 7.77 28.86
N THR A 88 -5.12 7.01 29.86
CA THR A 88 -6.49 7.12 30.39
C THR A 88 -6.48 6.81 31.89
N SER A 89 -5.76 7.62 32.66
CA SER A 89 -6.04 7.71 34.10
C SER A 89 -7.24 8.63 34.31
N ARG A 90 -8.32 8.02 34.79
CA ARG A 90 -9.25 8.55 35.80
C ARG A 90 -9.71 10.00 35.66
N GLY A 91 -10.93 10.18 35.20
CA GLY A 91 -11.76 11.35 35.50
C GLY A 91 -13.13 10.89 35.96
N ILE A 92 -13.37 11.03 37.28
CA ILE A 92 -14.61 10.89 38.09
C ILE A 92 -15.39 9.57 38.02
#